data_AF-A0A3P9KZJ3-F1
#
_entry.id   AF-A0A3P9KZJ3-F1
#
_cell.length_a   1.000
_cell.length_b   1.000
_cell.length_c   1.000
_cell.angle_alpha   90.00
_cell.angle_beta   90.00
_cell.angle_gamma   90.00
#
_symmetry.space_group_name_H-M   'P 1'
#
loop_
_entity.id
_entity.type
_entity.pdbx_description
1 polymer ?
#
loop_
_entity_poly.entity_id
_entity_poly.type
_entity_poly.pdbx_seq_one_letter_code
_entity_poly.pdbx_strand_id
1 'polypeptide(L)' 'LFMEDNAPPHGARCVTAGLQDAGVAYIGWPAMTPDLNPIDHVWDPLKQGLDDRTAESACRTCGSGGLVDRLRTTS' A
#
# COMPACT_ATOMS: atom_id res chain seq x y z
N LEU A 1 17.37 14.68 -1.46
CA LEU A 1 16.39 14.65 -0.36
C LEU A 1 15.84 13.25 -0.28
N PHE A 2 15.94 12.59 0.87
CA PHE A 2 15.46 11.23 1.10
C PHE A 2 14.15 11.27 1.86
N MET A 3 13.19 10.45 1.44
CA MET A 3 11.85 10.32 2.04
C MET A 3 11.62 8.85 2.38
N GLU A 4 11.10 8.60 3.57
CA GLU A 4 10.78 7.26 4.08
C GLU A 4 9.47 7.28 4.89
N ASP A 5 9.00 6.11 5.26
CA ASP A 5 7.77 5.89 6.03
C ASP A 5 7.90 6.19 7.54
N ASN A 6 9.09 6.61 7.99
CA ASN A 6 9.45 6.86 9.38
C ASN A 6 9.12 5.68 10.32
N ALA A 7 9.20 4.44 9.82
CA ALA A 7 9.03 3.28 10.68
C ALA A 7 10.14 3.26 11.75
N PRO A 8 9.89 2.69 12.95
CA PRO A 8 10.85 2.73 14.07
C PRO A 8 12.28 2.28 13.74
N PRO A 9 12.52 1.27 12.87
CA PRO A 9 13.87 0.89 12.47
C PRO A 9 14.62 1.98 11.69
N HIS A 10 13.90 2.81 10.95
CA HIS A 10 14.49 3.83 10.08
C HIS A 10 14.92 5.09 10.83
N GLY A 11 14.20 5.43 11.92
CA GLY A 11 14.62 6.45 12.87
C GLY A 11 15.82 6.06 13.76
N ALA A 12 16.39 4.86 13.58
CA ALA A 12 17.53 4.41 14.38
C ALA A 12 18.77 5.30 14.16
N ARG A 13 19.57 5.47 15.22
CA ARG A 13 20.80 6.28 15.18
C ARG A 13 21.81 5.80 14.14
N CYS A 14 21.92 4.48 13.94
CA CYS A 14 22.81 3.92 12.94
C CYS A 14 22.35 4.26 11.51
N VAL A 15 21.05 4.22 11.24
CA VAL A 15 20.47 4.55 9.94
C VAL A 15 20.64 6.03 9.62
N THR A 16 20.25 6.90 10.56
CA THR A 16 20.39 8.35 10.41
C THR A 16 21.85 8.79 10.30
N ALA A 17 22.78 8.19 11.05
CA ALA A 17 24.22 8.45 10.90
C ALA A 17 24.74 8.00 9.52
N GLY A 18 24.32 6.83 9.03
CA GLY A 18 24.70 6.37 7.69
C GLY A 18 24.20 7.29 6.57
N LEU A 19 22.99 7.84 6.70
CA LEU A 19 22.45 8.83 5.76
C LEU A 19 23.27 10.14 5.78
N GLN A 20 23.69 10.59 6.96
CA GLN A 20 24.54 11.76 7.11
C GLN A 20 25.93 11.55 6.49
N ASP A 21 26.57 10.40 6.75
CA ASP A 21 27.88 10.04 6.19
C ASP A 21 27.83 9.92 4.67
N ALA A 22 26.71 9.47 4.12
CA ALA A 22 26.46 9.42 2.68
C ALA A 22 26.17 10.81 2.06
N GLY A 23 26.10 11.88 2.85
CA GLY A 23 25.74 13.23 2.39
C GLY A 23 24.27 13.35 1.97
N VAL A 24 23.42 12.43 2.41
CA VAL A 24 22.01 12.38 2.04
C VAL A 24 21.20 13.23 3.01
N ALA A 25 20.62 14.31 2.49
CA ALA A 25 19.70 15.14 3.26
C ALA A 25 18.42 14.35 3.61
N TYR A 26 18.26 14.04 4.90
CA TYR A 26 17.10 13.37 5.50
C TYR A 26 16.02 14.39 5.91
N ILE A 27 14.77 14.13 5.54
CA ILE A 27 13.62 14.94 5.99
C ILE A 27 12.87 14.15 7.06
N GLY A 28 12.91 14.62 8.30
CA GLY A 28 12.09 14.06 9.38
C GLY A 28 10.64 14.52 9.21
N TRP A 29 9.81 13.70 8.56
CA TRP A 29 8.36 13.92 8.50
C TRP A 29 7.71 13.57 9.85
N PRO A 30 6.59 14.21 10.22
CA PRO A 30 5.82 13.78 11.37
C PRO A 30 5.45 12.30 11.22
N ALA A 31 5.78 11.50 12.23
CA ALA A 31 5.40 10.10 12.26
C ALA A 31 3.89 9.96 12.06
N MET A 32 3.47 8.94 11.30
CA MET A 32 2.07 8.49 11.23
C MET A 32 1.15 9.28 10.29
N THR A 33 1.66 9.77 9.15
CA THR A 33 0.83 10.15 7.99
C THR A 33 1.03 9.14 6.84
N PRO A 34 0.41 7.93 6.91
CA PRO A 34 0.51 6.94 5.82
C PRO A 34 0.04 7.54 4.49
N ASP A 35 -0.96 8.43 4.53
CA ASP A 35 -1.51 9.11 3.36
C ASP A 35 -0.50 10.05 2.66
N LEU A 36 0.60 10.41 3.31
CA LEU A 36 1.65 11.27 2.75
C LEU A 36 2.92 10.50 2.38
N ASN A 37 2.96 9.18 2.62
CA ASN A 37 4.10 8.36 2.28
C ASN A 37 4.08 8.03 0.78
N PRO A 38 5.04 8.52 -0.03
CA PRO A 38 5.08 8.24 -1.47
C PRO A 38 5.16 6.74 -1.78
N ILE A 39 5.70 5.95 -0.84
CA ILE A 39 5.80 4.49 -0.98
C ILE A 39 4.42 3.85 -0.94
N ASP A 40 3.54 4.26 -0.04
CA ASP A 40 2.18 3.72 0.05
C ASP A 40 1.36 3.99 -1.22
N HIS A 41 1.46 5.21 -1.76
CA HIS A 41 0.81 5.57 -3.04
C HIS A 41 1.25 4.69 -4.21
N VAL A 42 2.52 4.24 -4.23
CA VAL A 42 3.03 3.34 -5.28
C VAL A 42 2.51 1.92 -5.09
N TRP A 43 2.30 1.48 -3.84
CA TRP A 43 1.77 0.14 -3.57
C TRP A 43 0.27 0.02 -3.79
N ASP A 44 -0.50 1.10 -3.70
CA ASP A 44 -1.96 1.03 -3.77
C ASP A 44 -2.51 0.44 -5.08
N PRO A 45 -2.01 0.81 -6.28
CA PRO A 45 -2.42 0.13 -7.52
C PRO A 45 -2.08 -1.36 -7.55
N LEU A 46 -0.98 -1.75 -6.90
CA LEU A 46 -0.56 -3.15 -6.82
C LEU A 46 -1.46 -3.95 -5.86
N LYS A 47 -1.81 -3.38 -4.70
CA LYS A 47 -2.77 -3.96 -3.76
C LYS A 47 -4.13 -4.15 -4.44
N GLN A 48 -4.63 -3.11 -5.12
CA GLN A 48 -5.89 -3.20 -5.87
C GLN A 48 -5.86 -4.30 -6.94
N GLY A 49 -4.77 -4.41 -7.71
CA GLY A 49 -4.63 -5.48 -8.70
C GLY A 49 -4.56 -6.89 -8.10
N LEU A 50 -4.02 -7.04 -6.88
CA LEU A 50 -4.04 -8.31 -6.15
C LEU A 50 -5.43 -8.64 -5.62
N ASP A 51 -6.15 -7.65 -5.09
CA ASP A 51 -7.51 -7.80 -4.60
C ASP A 51 -8.46 -8.19 -5.74
N ASP A 52 -8.33 -7.56 -6.91
CA ASP A 52 -9.10 -7.90 -8.11
C ASP A 52 -8.84 -9.33 -8.58
N ARG A 53 -7.57 -9.77 -8.59
CA ARG A 53 -7.18 -11.15 -8.94
C ARG A 53 -7.65 -12.17 -7.90
N THR A 54 -7.67 -11.78 -6.63
CA THR A 54 -8.18 -12.62 -5.53
C THR A 54 -9.69 -12.77 -5.65
N ALA A 55 -10.42 -11.69 -5.96
CA ALA A 55 -11.85 -11.74 -6.26
C ALA A 55 -12.16 -12.59 -7.49
N GLU A 56 -11.36 -12.49 -8.55
CA GLU A 56 -11.52 -13.29 -9.77
C GLU A 56 -11.20 -14.78 -9.53
N SER A 57 -10.15 -15.09 -8.74
CA SER A 57 -9.83 -16.48 -8.37
C SER A 57 -10.83 -17.07 -7.39
N ALA A 58 -11.35 -16.30 -6.44
CA ALA A 58 -12.45 -16.71 -5.57
C ALA A 58 -13.72 -17.02 -6.39
N CYS A 59 -14.01 -16.20 -7.41
CA CYS A 59 -15.09 -16.45 -8.37
C CYS A 59 -14.87 -17.75 -9.18
N ARG A 60 -13.62 -18.07 -9.55
CA ARG A 60 -13.26 -19.31 -10.28
C ARG A 60 -13.37 -20.59 -9.46
N THR A 61 -13.19 -20.54 -8.14
CA THR A 61 -13.46 -21.70 -7.25
C THR A 61 -14.93 -21.93 -6.96
N CYS A 62 -15.83 -21.02 -7.36
CA CYS A 62 -17.26 -21.28 -7.42
C CYS A 62 -17.61 -21.99 -8.75
N GLY A 63 -17.16 -23.25 -8.87
CA GLY A 63 -17.69 -24.15 -9.88
C GLY A 63 -19.11 -24.58 -9.50
N SER A 64 -20.09 -24.07 -10.25
CA SER A 64 -21.48 -24.54 -10.39
C SER A 64 -22.47 -24.39 -9.22
N GLY A 65 -23.32 -23.36 -9.30
CA GLY A 65 -24.67 -23.41 -8.71
C GLY A 65 -25.34 -22.07 -8.43
N GLY A 66 -26.04 -21.50 -9.43
CA GLY A 66 -27.24 -20.69 -9.19
C GLY A 66 -27.12 -19.16 -9.19
N LEU A 67 -27.51 -18.56 -10.32
CA LEU A 67 -28.44 -17.43 -10.41
C LEU A 67 -28.15 -16.19 -9.54
N VAL A 68 -27.36 -15.26 -10.06
CA VAL A 68 -27.56 -13.83 -9.75
C VAL A 68 -27.67 -13.04 -11.03
N ASP A 69 -28.80 -13.23 -11.71
CA ASP A 69 -29.28 -12.21 -12.63
C ASP A 69 -30.70 -11.80 -12.21
N ARG A 70 -30.93 -10.48 -12.19
CA ARG A 70 -32.11 -9.72 -11.73
C ARG A 70 -32.20 -9.43 -10.23
N LEU A 71 -31.94 -8.19 -9.85
CA LEU A 71 -32.96 -7.12 -9.84
C LEU A 71 -32.29 -5.82 -9.35
N ARG A 72 -31.91 -4.95 -10.29
CA ARG A 72 -31.77 -3.51 -9.99
C ARG A 72 -32.39 -2.70 -11.12
N THR A 73 -33.69 -2.87 -11.30
CA THR A 73 -34.57 -1.90 -11.94
C THR A 73 -35.90 -1.92 -11.20
N THR A 74 -36.42 -0.71 -10.92
CA THR A 74 -37.66 -0.33 -10.22
C THR A 74 -37.61 -0.41 -8.68
N SER A 75 -37.45 0.73 -8.01
CA SER A 75 -38.54 1.67 -7.72
C SER A 75 -38.01 3.08 -7.46
#